data_AF-A0A0Q6NUY9-F1
#
_entry.id   AF-A0A0Q6NUY9-F1
#
_cell.length_a   1.000
_cell.length_b   1.000
_cell.length_c   1.000
_cell.angle_alpha   90.00
_cell.angle_beta   90.00
_cell.angle_gamma   90.00
#
_symmetry.space_group_name_H-M   'P 1'
#
loop_
_entity.id
_entity.type
_entity.pdbx_description
1 polymer ?
#
loop_
_entity_poly.entity_id
_entity_poly.type
_entity_poly.pdbx_seq_one_letter_code
_entity_poly.pdbx_strand_id
1 'polypeptide(L)'
;MSVLPNPRHESFAQHLAKSKTADEAYALAGFKPNRGNAATLKAKQSIQDRVAELQARGAKKVEVTLDTLAAELDEARDVAKGEKQSSAMVQATMGKAKLFGLIVEKHRHSGTVQVVTLSAKDLDGLTDDELAALEAAYPVLEKLGLVGGAGSAAPEEAG
;
A
#
# COMPACT_ATOMS: atom_id res chain seq x y z
N MET A 1 -14.90 -12.71 27.58
CA MET A 1 -16.37 -12.87 27.52
C MET A 1 -17.02 -11.68 28.21
N SER A 2 -17.54 -10.74 27.44
CA SER A 2 -18.78 -10.01 27.72
C SER A 2 -19.13 -9.29 26.42
N VAL A 3 -20.32 -9.54 25.90
CA VAL A 3 -20.92 -8.76 24.82
C VAL A 3 -21.49 -7.50 25.47
N LEU A 4 -21.41 -6.34 24.81
CA LEU A 4 -22.07 -5.14 25.34
C LEU A 4 -23.55 -5.45 25.63
N PRO A 5 -24.11 -4.94 26.74
CA PRO A 5 -25.48 -5.27 27.16
C PRO A 5 -26.53 -4.81 26.14
N ASN A 6 -26.19 -3.83 25.29
CA ASN A 6 -27.03 -3.41 24.18
C ASN A 6 -26.52 -4.06 22.87
N PRO A 7 -27.30 -4.95 22.22
CA PRO A 7 -26.92 -5.61 20.98
C PRO A 7 -26.56 -4.63 19.84
N ARG A 8 -27.20 -3.45 19.79
CA ARG A 8 -26.89 -2.43 18.77
C ARG A 8 -25.55 -1.75 19.03
N HIS A 9 -25.17 -1.59 20.30
CA HIS A 9 -23.83 -1.09 20.66
C HIS A 9 -22.75 -2.12 20.33
N GLU A 10 -23.04 -3.42 20.52
CA GLU A 10 -22.13 -4.49 20.12
C GLU A 10 -21.93 -4.49 18.60
N SER A 11 -23.01 -4.44 17.81
CA SER A 11 -22.94 -4.37 16.35
C SER A 11 -22.14 -3.12 15.90
N PHE A 12 -22.38 -1.97 16.52
CA PHE A 12 -21.62 -0.74 16.27
C PHE A 12 -20.11 -0.94 16.52
N ALA A 13 -19.73 -1.52 17.67
CA ALA A 13 -18.34 -1.81 18.00
C ALA A 13 -17.69 -2.81 17.01
N GLN A 14 -18.44 -3.82 16.57
CA GLN A 14 -17.97 -4.78 15.56
C GLN A 14 -17.70 -4.14 14.20
N HIS A 15 -18.55 -3.20 13.76
CA HIS A 15 -18.34 -2.47 12.52
C HIS A 15 -17.16 -1.49 12.61
N LEU A 16 -16.99 -0.81 13.76
CA LEU A 16 -15.80 0.02 14.02
C LEU A 16 -14.51 -0.80 14.02
N ALA A 17 -14.51 -2.00 14.61
CA ALA A 17 -13.36 -2.90 14.61
C ALA A 17 -12.99 -3.38 13.18
N LYS A 18 -13.95 -3.37 12.24
CA LYS A 18 -13.74 -3.66 10.81
C LYS A 18 -13.38 -2.41 9.98
N SER A 19 -12.87 -1.37 10.62
CA SER A 19 -12.43 -0.12 9.98
C SER A 19 -13.51 0.66 9.22
N LYS A 20 -14.78 0.51 9.59
CA LYS A 20 -15.86 1.35 9.07
C LYS A 20 -15.89 2.72 9.75
N THR A 21 -16.35 3.73 9.03
CA THR A 21 -16.55 5.06 9.61
C THR A 21 -17.62 5.02 10.71
N ALA A 22 -17.60 5.97 11.64
CA ALA A 22 -18.59 6.00 12.72
C ALA A 22 -20.02 6.11 12.17
N ASP A 23 -20.22 6.90 11.13
CA ASP A 23 -21.52 7.10 10.49
C ASP A 23 -22.04 5.79 9.86
N GLU A 24 -21.18 5.09 9.11
CA GLU A 24 -21.52 3.80 8.51
C GLU A 24 -21.79 2.73 9.56
N ALA A 25 -20.92 2.63 10.57
CA ALA A 25 -21.10 1.67 11.67
C ALA A 25 -22.42 1.92 12.41
N TYR A 26 -22.81 3.19 12.57
CA TYR A 26 -24.06 3.57 13.24
C TYR A 26 -25.29 3.17 12.44
N ALA A 27 -25.27 3.40 11.13
CA ALA A 27 -26.33 2.97 10.22
C ALA A 27 -26.44 1.43 10.16
N LEU A 28 -25.31 0.73 10.04
CA LEU A 28 -25.26 -0.73 9.99
C LEU A 28 -25.71 -1.40 11.30
N ALA A 29 -25.47 -0.75 12.44
CA ALA A 29 -26.00 -1.16 13.74
C ALA A 29 -27.52 -0.90 13.91
N GLY A 30 -28.18 -0.42 12.85
CA GLY A 30 -29.63 -0.18 12.80
C GLY A 30 -30.06 1.12 13.47
N PHE A 31 -29.16 2.07 13.73
CA PHE A 31 -29.53 3.40 14.22
C PHE A 31 -30.00 4.33 13.10
N LYS A 32 -30.88 5.27 13.44
CA LYS A 32 -31.27 6.35 12.52
C LYS A 32 -30.01 7.19 12.22
N PRO A 33 -29.65 7.42 10.95
CA PRO A 33 -28.44 8.15 10.60
C PRO A 33 -28.35 9.50 11.30
N ASN A 34 -27.32 9.66 12.14
CA ASN A 34 -27.03 10.91 12.83
C ASN A 34 -25.55 10.93 13.21
N ARG A 35 -24.78 11.81 12.57
CA ARG A 35 -23.32 11.93 12.76
C ARG A 35 -22.94 12.31 14.19
N GLY A 36 -23.69 13.21 14.82
CA GLY A 36 -23.41 13.66 16.19
C GLY A 36 -23.58 12.54 17.21
N ASN A 37 -24.63 11.73 17.04
CA ASN A 37 -24.87 10.56 17.90
C ASN A 37 -23.84 9.45 17.67
N ALA A 38 -23.43 9.23 16.42
CA ALA A 38 -22.39 8.28 16.06
C ALA A 38 -21.04 8.66 16.71
N ALA A 39 -20.66 9.94 16.64
CA ALA A 39 -19.44 10.46 17.28
C ALA A 39 -19.49 10.32 18.81
N THR A 40 -20.62 10.68 19.43
CA THR A 40 -20.83 10.53 20.87
C THR A 40 -20.74 9.06 21.31
N LEU A 41 -21.35 8.15 20.54
CA LEU A 41 -21.30 6.72 20.84
C LEU A 41 -19.89 6.14 20.67
N LYS A 42 -19.15 6.56 19.64
CA LYS A 42 -17.74 6.18 19.44
C LYS A 42 -16.83 6.67 20.57
N ALA A 43 -17.12 7.82 21.16
CA ALA A 43 -16.35 8.38 22.27
C ALA A 43 -16.59 7.67 23.62
N LYS A 44 -17.61 6.81 23.73
CA LYS A 44 -17.94 6.13 24.98
C LYS A 44 -16.90 5.05 25.31
N GLN A 45 -16.34 5.09 26.52
CA GLN A 45 -15.29 4.17 26.97
C GLN A 45 -15.65 2.69 26.74
N SER A 46 -16.87 2.28 27.06
CA SER A 46 -17.33 0.89 26.87
C SER A 46 -17.27 0.41 25.41
N ILE A 47 -17.42 1.32 24.44
CA ILE A 47 -17.30 1.00 23.01
C ILE A 47 -15.83 0.94 22.63
N GLN A 48 -15.01 1.89 23.10
CA GLN A 48 -13.57 1.91 22.82
C GLN A 48 -12.88 0.65 23.34
N ASP A 49 -13.15 0.27 24.59
CA ASP A 49 -12.59 -0.95 25.20
C ASP A 49 -12.98 -2.20 24.39
N ARG A 50 -14.24 -2.26 23.93
CA ARG A 50 -14.72 -3.37 23.11
C ARG A 50 -14.07 -3.40 21.73
N VAL A 51 -13.91 -2.26 21.07
CA VAL A 51 -13.23 -2.16 19.79
C VAL A 51 -11.77 -2.60 19.92
N ALA A 52 -11.08 -2.16 20.97
CA ALA A 52 -9.71 -2.58 21.27
C ALA A 52 -9.61 -4.09 21.49
N GLU A 53 -10.53 -4.69 22.26
CA GLU A 53 -10.60 -6.14 22.46
C GLU A 53 -10.81 -6.90 21.14
N LEU A 54 -11.72 -6.41 20.29
CA LEU A 54 -12.02 -7.02 18.99
C LEU A 54 -10.85 -6.90 18.01
N GLN A 55 -10.16 -5.76 18.00
CA GLN A 55 -8.96 -5.53 17.18
C GLN A 55 -7.80 -6.41 17.64
N ALA A 56 -7.54 -6.50 18.95
CA ALA A 56 -6.51 -7.39 19.50
C ALA A 56 -6.77 -8.87 19.15
N ARG A 57 -8.04 -9.28 19.08
CA ARG A 57 -8.44 -10.63 18.65
C ARG A 57 -8.32 -10.84 17.14
N GLY A 58 -8.58 -9.81 16.34
CA GLY A 58 -8.43 -9.82 14.88
C GLY A 58 -6.98 -9.86 14.43
N ALA A 59 -6.11 -9.08 15.09
CA ALA A 59 -4.66 -9.08 14.84
C ALA A 59 -4.04 -10.48 15.00
N LYS A 60 -4.46 -11.22 16.04
CA LYS A 60 -4.04 -12.60 16.30
C LYS A 60 -4.36 -13.62 15.17
N LYS A 61 -5.21 -13.28 14.20
CA LYS A 61 -5.64 -14.19 13.13
C LYS A 61 -5.19 -13.78 11.72
N VAL A 62 -4.59 -12.60 11.55
CA VAL A 62 -4.26 -12.05 10.21
C VAL A 62 -2.79 -11.63 10.07
N GLU A 63 -2.01 -11.62 11.16
CA GLU A 63 -0.58 -11.32 11.03
C GLU A 63 0.20 -12.58 10.65
N VAL A 64 0.42 -12.73 9.35
CA VAL A 64 1.66 -13.34 8.87
C VAL A 64 2.80 -12.43 9.35
N THR A 65 3.37 -12.77 10.49
CA THR A 65 4.51 -12.06 11.09
C THR A 65 5.82 -12.60 10.53
N LEU A 66 6.91 -11.84 10.71
CA LEU A 66 8.25 -12.33 10.41
C LEU A 66 8.54 -13.65 11.15
N ASP A 67 8.09 -13.77 12.41
CA ASP A 67 8.30 -14.96 13.22
C ASP A 67 7.52 -16.18 12.70
N THR A 68 6.26 -15.98 12.28
CA THR A 68 5.47 -17.09 11.70
C THR A 68 6.04 -17.55 10.36
N LEU A 69 6.48 -16.62 9.49
CA LEU A 69 7.14 -16.97 8.24
C LEU A 69 8.50 -17.65 8.44
N ALA A 70 9.26 -17.21 9.45
CA ALA A 70 10.52 -17.84 9.80
C ALA A 70 10.31 -19.28 10.31
N ALA A 71 9.26 -19.52 11.11
CA ALA A 71 8.89 -20.84 11.58
C ALA A 71 8.44 -21.76 10.43
N GLU A 72 7.62 -21.26 9.51
CA GLU A 72 7.21 -22.02 8.30
C GLU A 72 8.42 -22.42 7.44
N LEU A 73 9.42 -21.53 7.30
CA LEU A 73 10.66 -21.83 6.58
C LEU A 73 11.54 -22.88 7.31
N ASP A 74 11.55 -22.87 8.63
CA ASP A 74 12.26 -23.91 9.41
C ASP A 74 11.56 -25.27 9.25
N GLU A 75 10.23 -25.32 9.28
CA GLU A 75 9.46 -26.55 9.04
C GLU A 75 9.70 -27.09 7.62
N ALA A 76 9.67 -26.21 6.61
CA ALA A 76 9.99 -26.59 5.23
C ALA A 76 11.42 -27.15 5.10
N ARG A 77 12.38 -26.61 5.87
CA ARG A 77 13.74 -27.11 5.92
C ARG A 77 13.83 -28.50 6.57
N ASP A 78 13.07 -28.76 7.62
CA ASP A 78 13.04 -30.06 8.29
C ASP A 78 12.40 -31.14 7.42
N VAL A 79 11.32 -30.82 6.70
CA VAL A 79 10.73 -31.70 5.68
C VAL A 79 11.75 -32.01 4.59
N ALA A 80 12.41 -30.98 4.04
CA ALA A 80 13.44 -31.16 3.02
C ALA A 80 14.64 -31.99 3.52
N LYS A 81 14.99 -31.88 4.81
CA LYS A 81 16.02 -32.69 5.44
C LYS A 81 15.63 -34.17 5.50
N GLY A 82 14.37 -34.46 5.85
CA GLY A 82 13.82 -35.82 5.83
C GLY A 82 13.86 -36.44 4.43
N GLU A 83 13.58 -35.64 3.41
CA GLU A 83 13.61 -36.06 2.00
C GLU A 83 15.01 -36.03 1.36
N LYS A 84 16.04 -35.63 2.13
CA LYS A 84 17.44 -35.46 1.67
C LYS A 84 17.57 -34.48 0.49
N GLN A 85 16.67 -33.50 0.40
CA GLN A 85 16.66 -32.45 -0.62
C GLN A 85 17.54 -31.27 -0.20
N SER A 86 18.85 -31.40 -0.44
CA SER A 86 19.83 -30.37 -0.04
C SER A 86 19.57 -29.00 -0.67
N SER A 87 19.09 -28.95 -1.92
CA SER A 87 18.76 -27.70 -2.60
C SER A 87 17.59 -26.97 -1.92
N ALA A 88 16.53 -27.70 -1.53
CA ALA A 88 15.38 -27.14 -0.85
C ALA A 88 15.72 -26.61 0.55
N MET A 89 16.60 -27.30 1.30
CA MET A 89 17.10 -26.82 2.59
C MET A 89 17.86 -25.48 2.47
N VAL A 90 18.69 -25.34 1.43
CA VAL A 90 19.42 -24.10 1.15
C VAL A 90 18.45 -22.98 0.78
N GLN A 91 17.43 -23.26 -0.05
CA GLN A 91 16.41 -22.28 -0.42
C GLN A 91 15.61 -21.78 0.78
N ALA A 92 15.20 -22.67 1.69
CA ALA A 92 14.52 -22.29 2.92
C ALA A 92 15.40 -21.38 3.80
N THR A 93 16.68 -21.72 3.94
CA THR A 93 17.65 -20.91 4.70
C THR A 93 17.88 -19.54 4.06
N MET A 94 17.97 -19.48 2.72
CA MET A 94 18.11 -18.23 1.97
C MET A 94 16.85 -17.37 2.08
N GLY A 95 15.66 -17.97 1.99
CA GLY A 95 14.39 -17.29 2.21
C GLY A 95 14.33 -16.64 3.59
N LYS A 96 14.79 -17.36 4.62
CA LYS A 96 14.84 -16.85 6.00
C LYS A 96 15.84 -15.71 6.13
N ALA A 97 17.03 -15.82 5.53
CA ALA A 97 18.02 -14.76 5.53
C ALA A 97 17.55 -13.48 4.80
N LYS A 98 16.80 -13.62 3.70
CA LYS A 98 16.15 -12.48 3.01
C LYS A 98 15.08 -11.83 3.88
N LEU A 99 14.28 -12.64 4.57
CA LEU A 99 13.21 -12.17 5.45
C LEU A 99 13.75 -11.32 6.62
N PHE A 100 14.91 -11.68 7.18
CA PHE A 100 15.60 -10.90 8.22
C PHE A 100 16.51 -9.78 7.67
N GLY A 101 16.51 -9.54 6.36
CA GLY A 101 17.33 -8.49 5.74
C GLY A 101 18.84 -8.76 5.76
N LEU A 102 19.27 -9.98 6.09
CA LEU A 102 20.68 -10.40 6.04
C LEU A 102 21.18 -10.54 4.60
N ILE A 103 20.25 -10.71 3.65
CA ILE A 103 20.50 -10.75 2.21
C ILE A 103 19.62 -9.69 1.55
N VAL A 104 20.25 -8.76 0.83
CA VAL A 104 19.55 -7.71 0.08
C VAL A 104 19.75 -7.95 -1.41
N GLU A 105 18.65 -8.16 -2.13
CA GLU A 105 18.68 -8.26 -3.59
C GLU A 105 18.59 -6.87 -4.21
N LYS A 106 19.65 -6.46 -4.91
CA LYS A 106 19.67 -5.20 -5.65
C LYS A 106 19.32 -5.48 -7.10
N HIS A 107 18.17 -4.99 -7.55
CA HIS A 107 17.78 -5.04 -8.94
C HIS A 107 18.13 -3.71 -9.62
N ARG A 108 18.97 -3.77 -10.67
CA ARG A 108 19.20 -2.64 -11.56
C ARG A 108 18.28 -2.80 -12.77
N HIS A 109 17.23 -2.00 -12.83
CA HIS A 109 16.42 -1.92 -14.04
C HIS A 109 17.12 -0.99 -15.03
N SER A 110 17.62 -1.54 -16.13
CA SER A 110 18.08 -0.78 -17.29
C SER A 110 17.14 -1.06 -18.45
N GLY A 111 16.40 -0.05 -18.88
CA GLY A 111 15.52 -0.09 -20.04
C GLY A 111 15.38 1.32 -20.61
N THR A 112 15.14 1.41 -21.91
CA THR A 112 14.80 2.66 -22.57
C THR A 112 13.35 3.01 -22.24
N VAL A 113 13.14 4.08 -21.47
CA VAL A 113 11.84 4.76 -21.46
C VAL A 113 11.67 5.36 -22.85
N GLN A 114 10.69 4.87 -23.63
CA GLN A 114 10.41 5.45 -24.95
C GLN A 114 9.84 6.87 -24.75
N VAL A 115 10.70 7.87 -24.95
CA VAL A 115 10.28 9.26 -25.11
C VAL A 115 9.74 9.40 -26.53
N VAL A 116 8.43 9.56 -26.67
CA VAL A 116 7.79 9.83 -27.96
C VAL A 116 8.08 11.29 -28.31
N THR A 117 8.81 11.54 -29.40
CA THR A 117 8.93 12.88 -29.98
C THR A 117 7.59 13.24 -30.62
N LEU A 118 6.78 14.05 -29.93
CA LEU A 118 5.56 14.62 -30.48
C LEU A 118 5.94 15.72 -31.48
N SER A 119 5.44 15.64 -32.71
CA SER A 119 5.62 16.69 -33.71
C SER A 119 4.45 17.69 -33.64
N ALA A 120 4.62 18.90 -34.18
CA ALA A 120 3.55 19.91 -34.23
C ALA A 120 2.25 19.38 -34.89
N LYS A 121 2.35 18.41 -35.80
CA LYS A 121 1.19 17.77 -36.45
C LYS A 121 0.39 16.87 -35.51
N ASP A 122 1.02 16.35 -34.46
CA ASP A 122 0.38 15.52 -33.44
C ASP A 122 -0.31 16.40 -32.38
N LEU A 123 0.07 17.69 -32.30
CA LEU A 123 -0.54 18.70 -31.43
C LEU A 123 -1.81 19.32 -32.03
N ASP A 124 -1.93 19.35 -33.37
CA ASP A 124 -3.09 19.90 -34.09
C ASP A 124 -4.40 19.10 -33.86
N GLY A 125 -4.30 17.86 -33.36
CA GLY A 125 -5.44 16.99 -33.07
C GLY A 125 -5.96 17.06 -31.63
N LEU A 126 -5.33 17.84 -30.75
CA LEU A 126 -5.75 17.97 -29.36
C LEU A 126 -6.79 19.08 -29.19
N THR A 127 -7.73 18.83 -28.29
CA THR A 127 -8.70 19.83 -27.87
C THR A 127 -8.05 20.90 -26.98
N ASP A 128 -8.66 22.09 -26.89
CA ASP A 128 -8.14 23.19 -26.08
C ASP A 128 -7.90 22.80 -24.60
N ASP A 129 -8.75 21.93 -24.06
CA ASP A 129 -8.62 21.41 -22.69
C ASP A 129 -7.40 20.50 -22.52
N GLU A 130 -7.08 19.70 -23.53
CA GLU A 130 -5.91 18.81 -23.51
C GLU A 130 -4.60 19.58 -23.73
N LEU A 131 -4.65 20.63 -24.55
CA LEU A 131 -3.53 21.56 -24.72
C LEU A 131 -3.22 22.32 -23.43
N ALA A 132 -4.26 22.79 -22.73
CA ALA A 132 -4.11 23.45 -21.43
C ALA A 132 -3.52 22.50 -20.36
N ALA A 133 -3.90 21.22 -20.39
CA ALA A 133 -3.33 20.21 -19.49
C ALA A 133 -1.83 19.96 -19.78
N LEU A 134 -1.43 19.93 -21.05
CA LEU A 134 -0.03 19.82 -21.46
C LEU A 134 0.79 21.05 -21.05
N GLU A 135 0.24 22.25 -21.21
CA GLU A 135 0.89 23.50 -20.79
C GLU A 135 1.10 23.54 -19.27
N ALA A 136 0.09 23.12 -18.49
CA ALA A 136 0.21 23.01 -17.03
C ALA A 136 1.26 21.97 -16.59
N ALA A 137 1.45 20.90 -17.37
CA ALA A 137 2.41 19.84 -17.10
C ALA A 137 3.85 20.19 -17.55
N TYR A 138 4.01 21.12 -18.49
CA TYR A 138 5.29 21.53 -19.06
C TYR A 138 6.42 21.81 -18.04
N PRO A 139 6.22 22.60 -16.96
CA PRO A 139 7.29 22.89 -16.00
C PRO A 139 7.75 21.66 -15.19
N VAL A 140 6.89 20.64 -15.06
CA VAL A 140 7.27 19.37 -14.42
C VAL A 140 8.08 18.52 -15.39
N LEU A 141 7.71 18.50 -16.66
CA LEU A 141 8.43 17.78 -17.72
C LEU A 141 9.82 18.37 -17.96
N GLU A 142 9.97 19.69 -17.89
CA GLU A 142 11.26 20.39 -17.96
C GLU A 142 12.18 20.00 -16.79
N LYS A 143 11.66 20.00 -15.56
CA LYS A 143 12.44 19.59 -14.37
C LYS A 143 12.91 18.14 -14.42
N LEU A 144 12.16 17.27 -15.10
CA LEU A 144 12.51 15.88 -15.33
C LEU A 144 13.46 15.71 -16.54
N GLY A 145 13.80 16.79 -17.24
CA GLY A 145 14.69 16.79 -18.41
C GLY A 145 14.07 16.11 -19.64
N LEU A 146 12.74 16.00 -19.69
CA LEU A 146 12.01 15.29 -20.74
C LEU A 146 11.65 16.20 -21.92
N VAL A 147 11.74 17.52 -21.73
CA VAL A 147 11.55 18.53 -22.78
C VAL A 147 12.77 19.44 -22.75
N GLY A 148 13.51 19.47 -23.86
CA GLY A 148 14.71 20.28 -24.03
C GLY A 148 14.88 20.69 -25.48
N GLY A 149 15.07 22.00 -25.71
CA GLY A 149 15.38 22.54 -27.02
C GLY A 149 16.73 22.05 -27.52
N ALA A 150 16.77 21.54 -28.74
CA ALA A 150 17.99 21.46 -29.53
C ALA A 150 18.55 22.88 -29.69
N GLY A 151 19.60 23.19 -28.94
CA GLY A 151 20.20 24.52 -28.92
C GLY A 151 21.42 24.59 -28.02
N SER A 152 22.26 23.54 -28.01
CA SER A 152 23.65 23.71 -27.56
C SER A 152 24.36 24.57 -28.59
N ALA A 153 24.64 25.81 -28.20
CA ALA A 153 25.49 26.74 -28.95
C ALA A 153 26.81 26.05 -29.33
N ALA A 154 27.12 26.06 -30.63
CA ALA A 154 28.46 25.72 -31.10
C ALA A 154 29.47 26.73 -30.55
N PRO A 155 30.66 26.32 -30.08
CA PRO A 155 31.70 27.26 -29.70
C PRO A 155 32.28 27.89 -30.97
N GLU A 156 32.32 29.22 -31.01
CA GLU A 156 33.18 29.97 -31.94
C GLU A 156 34.64 29.56 -31.69
N GLU A 157 35.26 28.91 -32.68
CA GLU A 157 36.71 28.77 -32.73
C GLU A 157 37.32 30.14 -33.06
N ALA A 158 38.02 30.72 -32.08
CA ALA A 158 38.93 31.84 -32.29
C ALA A 158 40.21 31.32 -32.96
N GLY A 159 40.43 31.72 -34.20
CA GLY A 159 41.72 31.70 -34.89
C GLY A 159 42.38 33.07 -34.88
#